data_AF-A0A9E6EEN6-F1
#
_entry.id   AF-A0A9E6EEN6-F1
#
_cell.length_a   1.000
_cell.length_b   1.000
_cell.length_c   1.000
_cell.angle_alpha   90.00
_cell.angle_beta   90.00
_cell.angle_gamma   90.00
#
_symmetry.space_group_name_H-M   'P 1'
#
loop_
_entity.id
_entity.type
_entity.pdbx_description
1 polymer ?
#
loop_
_entity_poly.entity_id
_entity_poly.type
_entity_poly.pdbx_seq_one_letter_code
_entity_poly.pdbx_strand_id
1 'polypeptide(L)'
;MPFPATLIFIPGYKGSRLVAAKAKTTRWLTASQIFPWDRTDLAFLREAAEASKPDLVPDRLLAALKLGPGLTKDIYQGFLVRMQQKLPAWSMVPFAYDWRADLLEQVKQLHKFILALRRQGHQNFHLIAHSMGGVIAAYWLKYGDRPFSGQTPGWEGLRMVDKVVFAGVPFQGTSQAMWYALQGDPVGWNRHILAPAVVSTFPSSYQMFPSLESPWLFSLETRKPLNPKDAAVWTSLGMSRLGNEPERINFILRQLKTGANIMMAIQHPAPVSDRNKTPEKILNLTGRGYATKHQLLWSQNQRRLMSVPPRGKSSPETYTPYAEGDGIATAASSTLPVAYGAFGKDAAITSRHEQFFHLSAVDRLVLKFFSNSKSNL
;
A
#
# COMPACT_ATOMS: atom_id res chain seq x y z
N MET A 1 0.39 34.05 -10.31
CA MET A 1 -0.89 33.80 -9.60
C MET A 1 -0.72 32.56 -8.74
N PRO A 2 -1.28 32.48 -7.52
CA PRO A 2 -1.27 31.23 -6.76
C PRO A 2 -2.01 30.14 -7.54
N PHE A 3 -1.53 28.90 -7.48
CA PHE A 3 -2.25 27.76 -8.06
C PHE A 3 -3.59 27.59 -7.31
N PRO A 4 -4.74 27.36 -8.01
CA PRO A 4 -6.06 27.33 -7.38
C PRO A 4 -6.17 26.24 -6.31
N ALA A 5 -5.88 24.99 -6.69
CA ALA A 5 -5.77 23.84 -5.81
C ALA A 5 -4.87 22.78 -6.44
N THR A 6 -4.26 21.94 -5.61
CA THR A 6 -3.32 20.89 -6.02
C THR A 6 -3.80 19.55 -5.50
N LEU A 7 -4.17 18.65 -6.41
CA LEU A 7 -4.51 17.28 -6.09
C LEU A 7 -3.27 16.40 -6.21
N ILE A 8 -2.83 15.85 -5.09
CA ILE A 8 -1.73 14.89 -5.05
C ILE A 8 -2.30 13.49 -5.11
N PHE A 9 -1.93 12.75 -6.15
CA PHE A 9 -2.29 11.34 -6.30
C PHE A 9 -1.18 10.44 -5.78
N ILE A 10 -1.48 9.60 -4.80
CA ILE A 10 -0.54 8.68 -4.15
C ILE A 10 -0.94 7.24 -4.54
N PRO A 11 -0.17 6.58 -5.43
CA PRO A 11 -0.54 5.27 -5.94
C PRO A 11 -0.33 4.14 -4.92
N GLY A 12 -0.91 2.98 -5.20
CA GLY A 12 -0.66 1.74 -4.46
C GLY A 12 0.66 1.05 -4.79
N TYR A 13 0.84 -0.15 -4.23
CA TYR A 13 1.96 -1.04 -4.52
C TYR A 13 2.15 -1.22 -6.04
N LYS A 14 3.39 -1.11 -6.51
CA LYS A 14 3.78 -1.15 -7.93
C LYS A 14 3.30 0.01 -8.82
N GLY A 15 2.65 1.02 -8.24
CA GLY A 15 2.04 2.10 -9.01
C GLY A 15 2.99 3.22 -9.45
N SER A 16 4.28 3.15 -9.11
CA SER A 16 5.31 4.08 -9.59
C SER A 16 6.30 3.35 -10.50
N ARG A 17 6.70 3.99 -11.61
CA ARG A 17 7.81 3.52 -12.45
C ARG A 17 9.13 3.58 -11.67
N LEU A 18 9.96 2.57 -11.86
CA LEU A 18 11.33 2.53 -11.33
C LEU A 18 12.32 2.60 -12.49
N VAL A 19 13.36 3.41 -12.33
CA VAL A 19 14.45 3.57 -13.31
C VAL A 19 15.79 3.32 -12.64
N ALA A 20 16.78 2.86 -13.42
CA ALA A 20 18.15 2.78 -12.94
C ALA A 20 18.66 4.19 -12.61
N ALA A 21 19.21 4.40 -11.41
CA ALA A 21 19.55 5.74 -10.92
C ALA A 21 20.59 6.44 -11.80
N LYS A 22 21.59 5.70 -12.29
CA LYS A 22 22.66 6.18 -13.18
C LYS A 22 22.19 6.31 -14.63
N ALA A 23 21.68 5.22 -15.21
CA ALA A 23 21.36 5.15 -16.64
C ALA A 23 20.00 5.77 -17.01
N LYS A 24 19.13 6.04 -16.03
CA LYS A 24 17.74 6.52 -16.21
C LYS A 24 16.86 5.61 -17.09
N THR A 25 17.30 4.38 -17.33
CA THR A 25 16.55 3.37 -18.09
C THR A 25 15.42 2.81 -17.23
N THR A 26 14.23 2.65 -17.81
CA THR A 26 13.09 2.02 -17.11
C THR A 26 13.40 0.56 -16.75
N ARG A 27 13.18 0.22 -15.48
CA ARG A 27 13.29 -1.14 -14.93
C ARG A 27 11.96 -1.66 -14.41
N TRP A 28 10.98 -0.78 -14.18
CA TRP A 28 9.58 -1.12 -13.93
C TRP A 28 8.68 -0.04 -14.54
N LEU A 29 7.72 -0.33 -15.42
CA LEU A 29 7.42 -1.59 -16.11
C LEU A 29 7.37 -1.31 -17.63
N THR A 30 7.92 -2.22 -18.41
CA THR A 30 7.90 -2.23 -19.88
C THR A 30 7.09 -3.41 -20.42
N ALA A 31 6.76 -3.40 -21.70
CA ALA A 31 5.98 -4.48 -22.32
C ALA A 31 6.72 -5.83 -22.32
N SER A 32 8.05 -5.84 -22.55
CA SER A 32 8.84 -7.08 -22.58
C SER A 32 8.78 -7.83 -21.26
N GLN A 33 8.73 -7.10 -20.16
CA GLN A 33 8.72 -7.62 -18.79
C GLN A 33 7.46 -8.39 -18.41
N ILE A 34 6.44 -8.41 -19.26
CA ILE A 34 5.21 -9.20 -19.09
C ILE A 34 5.43 -10.65 -19.54
N PHE A 35 6.42 -10.90 -20.38
CA PHE A 35 6.68 -12.19 -20.99
C PHE A 35 7.74 -12.99 -20.22
N PRO A 36 7.72 -14.34 -20.33
CA PRO A 36 8.53 -15.21 -19.46
C PRO A 36 10.03 -15.18 -19.75
N TRP A 37 10.46 -14.67 -20.92
CA TRP A 37 11.87 -14.58 -21.29
C TRP A 37 12.60 -13.42 -20.61
N ASP A 38 11.89 -12.38 -20.17
CA ASP A 38 12.51 -11.23 -19.52
C ASP A 38 12.99 -11.61 -18.11
N ARG A 39 14.28 -11.39 -17.86
CA ARG A 39 14.98 -11.76 -16.62
C ARG A 39 15.27 -10.56 -15.72
N THR A 40 14.59 -9.44 -15.91
CA THR A 40 14.74 -8.28 -15.01
C THR A 40 14.50 -8.73 -13.57
N ASP A 41 15.40 -8.37 -12.67
CA ASP A 41 15.24 -8.55 -11.22
C ASP A 41 15.05 -7.17 -10.58
N LEU A 42 14.07 -7.07 -9.67
CA LEU A 42 13.75 -5.86 -8.93
C LEU A 42 14.15 -5.93 -7.46
N ALA A 43 15.05 -6.83 -7.08
CA ALA A 43 15.50 -7.01 -5.71
C ALA A 43 15.90 -5.66 -5.07
N PHE A 44 15.56 -5.53 -3.79
CA PHE A 44 15.87 -4.38 -2.96
C PHE A 44 16.91 -4.80 -1.92
N LEU A 45 18.17 -4.77 -2.34
CA LEU A 45 19.30 -5.17 -1.51
C LEU A 45 19.92 -3.91 -0.88
N ARG A 46 19.40 -3.48 0.27
CA ARG A 46 20.02 -2.46 1.14
C ARG A 46 20.36 -3.11 2.47
N GLU A 47 21.53 -3.73 2.55
CA GLU A 47 22.10 -4.19 3.84
C GLU A 47 23.13 -3.18 4.37
N ALA A 48 23.24 -3.12 5.70
CA ALA A 48 23.65 -1.96 6.49
C ALA A 48 25.15 -1.55 6.43
N ALA A 49 25.93 -2.03 5.46
CA ALA A 49 27.36 -1.70 5.34
C ALA A 49 27.77 -0.99 4.04
N GLU A 50 26.96 -1.05 2.98
CA GLU A 50 27.26 -0.36 1.72
C GLU A 50 26.13 0.62 1.37
N ALA A 51 26.21 1.80 1.98
CA ALA A 51 25.39 2.96 1.68
C ALA A 51 25.75 3.59 0.31
N SER A 52 25.87 2.78 -0.75
CA SER A 52 25.86 3.31 -2.11
C SER A 52 24.42 3.71 -2.48
N LYS A 53 24.29 4.82 -3.22
CA LYS A 53 23.02 5.35 -3.74
C LYS A 53 22.13 4.23 -4.28
N PRO A 54 20.79 4.31 -4.12
CA PRO A 54 19.89 3.25 -4.55
C PRO A 54 20.03 2.99 -6.06
N ASP A 55 20.19 1.73 -6.45
CA ASP A 55 20.35 1.34 -7.86
C ASP A 55 19.14 1.66 -8.71
N LEU A 56 17.94 1.55 -8.13
CA LEU A 56 16.69 2.01 -8.74
C LEU A 56 16.08 3.12 -7.91
N VAL A 57 15.49 4.09 -8.60
CA VAL A 57 14.77 5.22 -8.00
C VAL A 57 13.39 5.36 -8.63
N PRO A 58 12.40 5.89 -7.91
CA PRO A 58 11.11 6.24 -8.50
C PRO A 58 11.30 7.36 -9.54
N ASP A 59 10.59 7.27 -10.66
CA ASP A 59 10.59 8.27 -11.73
C ASP A 59 9.26 9.01 -11.79
N ARG A 60 8.20 8.31 -12.15
CA ARG A 60 6.86 8.87 -12.34
C ARG A 60 5.78 7.85 -12.00
N LEU A 61 4.53 8.30 -11.95
CA LEU A 61 3.38 7.40 -11.86
C LEU A 61 3.36 6.39 -13.02
N LEU A 62 3.14 5.11 -12.72
CA LEU A 62 2.76 4.12 -13.71
C LEU A 62 1.26 4.31 -14.05
N ALA A 63 0.96 5.35 -14.83
CA ALA A 63 -0.42 5.71 -15.19
C ALA A 63 -1.04 4.72 -16.18
N ALA A 64 -0.25 4.22 -17.13
CA ALA A 64 -0.66 3.21 -18.09
C ALA A 64 0.55 2.39 -18.58
N LEU A 65 0.25 1.21 -19.12
CA LEU A 65 1.23 0.28 -19.70
C LEU A 65 0.91 0.04 -21.17
N LYS A 66 1.77 0.51 -22.08
CA LYS A 66 1.70 0.22 -23.51
C LYS A 66 2.14 -1.24 -23.73
N LEU A 67 1.29 -2.05 -24.35
CA LEU A 67 1.52 -3.47 -24.61
C LEU A 67 1.89 -3.77 -26.07
N GLY A 68 1.62 -2.82 -26.97
CA GLY A 68 1.88 -2.91 -28.40
C GLY A 68 1.15 -1.79 -29.14
N PRO A 69 1.17 -1.79 -30.48
CA PRO A 69 0.39 -0.85 -31.28
C PRO A 69 -1.10 -0.91 -30.92
N GLY A 70 -1.69 0.22 -30.54
CA GLY A 70 -3.11 0.33 -30.17
C GLY A 70 -3.54 -0.29 -28.84
N LEU A 71 -2.71 -1.14 -28.22
CA LEU A 71 -3.05 -1.83 -26.97
C LEU A 71 -2.38 -1.17 -25.76
N THR A 72 -3.20 -0.56 -24.89
CA THR A 72 -2.75 0.05 -23.63
C THR A 72 -3.59 -0.46 -22.48
N LYS A 73 -2.92 -0.93 -21.42
CA LYS A 73 -3.59 -1.24 -20.15
C LYS A 73 -3.61 0.02 -19.28
N ASP A 74 -4.81 0.51 -19.01
CA ASP A 74 -5.02 1.58 -18.02
C ASP A 74 -4.73 1.06 -16.61
N ILE A 75 -4.03 1.89 -15.83
CA ILE A 75 -3.71 1.62 -14.42
C ILE A 75 -4.32 2.73 -13.56
N TYR A 76 -4.02 3.99 -13.89
CA TYR A 76 -4.58 5.19 -13.27
C TYR A 76 -4.85 6.32 -14.26
N GLN A 77 -4.42 6.20 -15.52
CA GLN A 77 -4.45 7.27 -16.51
C GLN A 77 -5.88 7.72 -16.79
N GLY A 78 -6.81 6.80 -17.02
CA GLY A 78 -8.19 7.15 -17.33
C GLY A 78 -8.84 7.97 -16.21
N PHE A 79 -8.62 7.58 -14.96
CA PHE A 79 -9.11 8.33 -13.80
C PHE A 79 -8.52 9.73 -13.72
N LEU A 80 -7.20 9.86 -13.83
CA LEU A 80 -6.53 11.16 -13.73
C LEU A 80 -6.96 12.11 -14.86
N VAL A 81 -7.14 11.58 -16.08
CA VAL A 81 -7.68 12.36 -17.21
C VAL A 81 -9.09 12.85 -16.89
N ARG A 82 -9.98 11.97 -16.40
CA ARG A 82 -11.35 12.36 -16.04
C ARG A 82 -11.38 13.38 -14.90
N MET A 83 -10.52 13.23 -13.88
CA MET A 83 -10.40 14.21 -12.80
C MET A 83 -9.88 15.56 -13.30
N GLN A 84 -8.84 15.59 -14.13
CA GLN A 84 -8.30 16.82 -14.71
C GLN A 84 -9.35 17.55 -15.58
N GLN A 85 -10.14 16.81 -16.35
CA GLN A 85 -11.23 17.39 -17.16
C GLN A 85 -12.33 18.00 -16.29
N LYS A 86 -12.65 17.39 -15.15
CA LYS A 86 -13.70 17.86 -14.23
C LYS A 86 -13.22 18.95 -13.27
N LEU A 87 -11.91 19.05 -13.05
CA LEU A 87 -11.25 20.04 -12.21
C LEU A 87 -10.14 20.76 -13.00
N PRO A 88 -10.49 21.49 -14.09
CA PRO A 88 -9.50 22.02 -15.04
C PRO A 88 -8.56 23.07 -14.44
N ALA A 89 -9.01 23.78 -13.40
CA ALA A 89 -8.20 24.76 -12.66
C ALA A 89 -7.24 24.11 -11.65
N TRP A 90 -7.38 22.81 -11.36
CA TRP A 90 -6.56 22.14 -10.35
C TRP A 90 -5.30 21.55 -10.99
N SER A 91 -4.18 21.67 -10.28
CA SER A 91 -2.95 20.97 -10.63
C SER A 91 -3.02 19.51 -10.17
N MET A 92 -2.81 18.57 -11.09
CA MET A 92 -2.78 17.14 -10.78
C MET A 92 -1.32 16.68 -10.68
N VAL A 93 -0.87 16.35 -9.47
CA VAL A 93 0.55 16.04 -9.22
C VAL A 93 0.69 14.65 -8.60
N PRO A 94 1.19 13.64 -9.34
CA PRO A 94 1.42 12.34 -8.75
C PRO A 94 2.63 12.34 -7.82
N PHE A 95 2.51 11.69 -6.66
CA PHE A 95 3.64 11.38 -5.79
C PHE A 95 4.16 9.98 -6.13
N ALA A 96 5.22 9.92 -6.94
CA ALA A 96 5.92 8.67 -7.25
C ALA A 96 6.91 8.33 -6.13
N TYR A 97 6.94 7.07 -5.72
CA TYR A 97 7.76 6.57 -4.62
C TYR A 97 8.23 5.13 -4.87
N ASP A 98 9.31 4.69 -4.21
CA ASP A 98 9.80 3.32 -4.34
C ASP A 98 8.93 2.40 -3.48
N TRP A 99 8.01 1.69 -4.14
CA TRP A 99 7.06 0.80 -3.51
C TRP A 99 7.69 -0.48 -2.92
N ARG A 100 9.00 -0.69 -3.08
CA ARG A 100 9.75 -1.79 -2.44
C ARG A 100 10.31 -1.38 -1.08
N ALA A 101 10.64 -0.10 -0.94
CA ALA A 101 11.39 0.44 0.19
C ALA A 101 10.55 0.57 1.47
N ASP A 102 11.21 0.94 2.57
CA ASP A 102 10.58 1.17 3.87
C ASP A 102 9.49 2.25 3.78
N LEU A 103 8.30 1.97 4.33
CA LEU A 103 7.14 2.86 4.27
C LEU A 103 7.35 4.15 5.09
N LEU A 104 8.08 4.12 6.21
CA LEU A 104 8.41 5.34 6.96
C LEU A 104 9.43 6.21 6.21
N GLU A 105 10.31 5.61 5.40
CA GLU A 105 11.11 6.38 4.45
C GLU A 105 10.18 7.09 3.45
N GLN A 106 9.15 6.41 2.91
CA GLN A 106 8.22 7.02 1.97
C GLN A 106 7.33 8.10 2.61
N VAL A 107 6.96 7.97 3.89
CA VAL A 107 6.28 9.03 4.67
C VAL A 107 7.12 10.31 4.69
N LYS A 108 8.43 10.19 4.96
CA LYS A 108 9.36 11.33 4.95
C LYS A 108 9.48 11.94 3.56
N GLN A 109 9.51 11.11 2.51
CA GLN A 109 9.52 11.59 1.13
C GLN A 109 8.23 12.33 0.75
N LEU A 110 7.06 11.85 1.20
CA LEU A 110 5.78 12.54 0.99
C LEU A 110 5.79 13.93 1.67
N HIS A 111 6.27 14.01 2.90
CA HIS A 111 6.38 15.29 3.61
C HIS A 111 7.28 16.28 2.85
N LYS A 112 8.48 15.83 2.44
CA LYS A 112 9.42 16.65 1.65
C LYS A 112 8.83 17.07 0.31
N PHE A 113 8.08 16.19 -0.35
CA PHE A 113 7.43 16.45 -1.62
C PHE A 113 6.40 17.57 -1.49
N ILE A 114 5.52 17.52 -0.49
CA ILE A 114 4.52 18.58 -0.23
C ILE A 114 5.21 19.91 0.10
N LEU A 115 6.27 19.90 0.91
CA LEU A 115 7.04 21.12 1.19
C LEU A 115 7.76 21.68 -0.05
N ALA A 116 8.21 20.82 -0.97
CA ALA A 116 8.79 21.25 -2.24
C ALA A 116 7.74 21.93 -3.13
N LEU A 117 6.54 21.34 -3.27
CA LEU A 117 5.42 21.97 -3.99
C LEU A 117 5.04 23.31 -3.37
N ARG A 118 5.03 23.42 -2.03
CA ARG A 118 4.76 24.70 -1.36
C ARG A 118 5.79 25.78 -1.71
N ARG A 119 7.07 25.42 -1.75
CA ARG A 119 8.15 26.32 -2.20
C ARG A 119 8.01 26.72 -3.67
N GLN A 120 7.38 25.89 -4.50
CA GLN A 120 7.04 26.20 -5.89
C GLN A 120 5.76 27.05 -6.04
N GLY A 121 5.10 27.41 -4.93
CA GLY A 121 3.93 28.29 -4.92
C GLY A 121 2.57 27.59 -4.80
N HIS A 122 2.53 26.27 -4.63
CA HIS A 122 1.29 25.54 -4.35
C HIS A 122 0.86 25.76 -2.89
N GLN A 123 -0.42 26.08 -2.61
CA GLN A 123 -0.87 26.41 -1.25
C GLN A 123 -2.01 25.50 -0.75
N ASN A 124 -2.99 25.19 -1.61
CA ASN A 124 -4.17 24.39 -1.27
C ASN A 124 -3.97 22.95 -1.76
N PHE A 125 -3.81 22.00 -0.83
CA PHE A 125 -3.50 20.61 -1.15
C PHE A 125 -4.66 19.67 -0.83
N HIS A 126 -4.97 18.79 -1.77
CA HIS A 126 -5.88 17.66 -1.59
C HIS A 126 -5.14 16.37 -1.91
N LEU A 127 -5.52 15.26 -1.29
CA LEU A 127 -4.91 13.95 -1.53
C LEU A 127 -5.94 12.97 -2.07
N ILE A 128 -5.52 12.10 -2.99
CA ILE A 128 -6.15 10.80 -3.24
C ILE A 128 -5.07 9.75 -3.04
N ALA A 129 -5.28 8.83 -2.10
CA ALA A 129 -4.31 7.81 -1.77
C ALA A 129 -4.93 6.41 -1.89
N HIS A 130 -4.28 5.56 -2.67
CA HIS A 130 -4.74 4.22 -2.98
C HIS A 130 -3.91 3.16 -2.25
N SER A 131 -4.58 2.15 -1.68
CA SER A 131 -3.92 0.93 -1.20
C SER A 131 -2.75 1.25 -0.25
N MET A 132 -1.55 0.73 -0.50
CA MET A 132 -0.33 1.00 0.26
C MET A 132 0.03 2.50 0.32
N GLY A 133 -0.27 3.28 -0.72
CA GLY A 133 -0.12 4.74 -0.71
C GLY A 133 -1.01 5.42 0.34
N GLY A 134 -2.17 4.84 0.61
CA GLY A 134 -3.06 5.26 1.68
C GLY A 134 -2.49 5.00 3.07
N VAL A 135 -1.74 3.92 3.28
CA VAL A 135 -1.06 3.65 4.56
C VAL A 135 0.00 4.72 4.84
N ILE A 136 0.81 5.07 3.83
CA ILE A 136 1.79 6.16 3.90
C ILE A 136 1.09 7.48 4.25
N ALA A 137 0.04 7.83 3.50
CA ALA A 137 -0.70 9.06 3.72
C ALA A 137 -1.38 9.09 5.10
N ALA A 138 -2.02 8.01 5.53
CA ALA A 138 -2.69 7.92 6.82
C ALA A 138 -1.74 8.16 8.00
N TYR A 139 -0.56 7.53 7.98
CA TYR A 139 0.49 7.80 8.96
C TYR A 139 0.91 9.27 8.92
N TRP A 140 1.21 9.78 7.73
CA TRP A 140 1.66 11.15 7.52
C TRP A 140 0.64 12.20 8.01
N LEU A 141 -0.66 11.96 7.81
CA LEU A 141 -1.71 12.86 8.30
C LEU A 141 -1.63 13.08 9.80
N LYS A 142 -1.26 12.03 10.55
CA LYS A 142 -1.23 12.06 12.02
C LYS A 142 0.05 12.61 12.60
N TYR A 143 1.20 12.34 11.97
CA TYR A 143 2.52 12.60 12.56
C TYR A 143 3.45 13.45 11.67
N GLY A 144 3.05 13.75 10.43
CA GLY A 144 3.92 14.40 9.46
C GLY A 144 5.09 13.49 9.11
N ASP A 145 6.32 13.97 9.31
CA ASP A 145 7.56 13.19 9.15
C ASP A 145 8.13 12.65 10.48
N ARG A 146 7.44 12.89 11.60
CA ARG A 146 7.90 12.49 12.93
C ARG A 146 7.72 10.99 13.14
N PRO A 147 8.68 10.31 13.78
CA PRO A 147 8.52 8.92 14.15
C PRO A 147 7.50 8.77 15.28
N PHE A 148 6.71 7.72 15.21
CA PHE A 148 5.82 7.29 16.29
C PHE A 148 6.62 6.59 17.39
N SER A 149 6.45 7.06 18.61
CA SER A 149 7.06 6.58 19.85
C SER A 149 6.02 6.49 20.98
N GLY A 150 4.74 6.26 20.65
CA GLY A 150 3.64 6.21 21.61
C GLY A 150 3.05 7.57 21.98
N GLN A 151 3.48 8.65 21.32
CA GLN A 151 2.93 9.98 21.55
C GLN A 151 1.54 10.13 20.92
N THR A 152 0.71 10.94 21.57
CA THR A 152 -0.56 11.40 21.02
C THR A 152 -0.33 12.15 19.70
N PRO A 153 -1.01 11.78 18.60
CA PRO A 153 -0.84 12.42 17.30
C PRO A 153 -1.34 13.86 17.33
N GLY A 154 -0.59 14.74 16.68
CA GLY A 154 -0.95 16.14 16.55
C GLY A 154 -1.83 16.43 15.34
N TRP A 155 -1.97 15.50 14.38
CA TRP A 155 -2.57 15.78 13.05
C TRP A 155 -1.73 16.71 12.18
N GLU A 156 -0.40 16.59 12.27
CA GLU A 156 0.58 17.42 11.58
C GLU A 156 0.33 17.49 10.06
N GLY A 157 0.19 16.34 9.40
CA GLY A 157 -0.05 16.30 7.95
C GLY A 157 -1.48 16.74 7.58
N LEU A 158 -2.48 16.41 8.40
CA LEU A 158 -3.88 16.79 8.13
C LEU A 158 -4.11 18.31 8.19
N ARG A 159 -3.27 19.04 8.95
CA ARG A 159 -3.24 20.51 8.92
C ARG A 159 -2.68 21.10 7.62
N MET A 160 -1.96 20.31 6.83
CA MET A 160 -1.31 20.75 5.59
C MET A 160 -2.16 20.49 4.34
N VAL A 161 -3.30 19.80 4.48
CA VAL A 161 -4.19 19.43 3.36
C VAL A 161 -5.64 19.76 3.72
N ASP A 162 -6.46 20.02 2.71
CA ASP A 162 -7.87 20.37 2.90
C ASP A 162 -8.78 19.15 2.88
N LYS A 163 -8.55 18.24 1.92
CA LYS A 163 -9.36 17.03 1.76
C LYS A 163 -8.52 15.83 1.34
N VAL A 164 -8.91 14.65 1.82
CA VAL A 164 -8.24 13.38 1.56
C VAL A 164 -9.26 12.34 1.14
N VAL A 165 -9.00 11.65 0.04
CA VAL A 165 -9.71 10.44 -0.34
C VAL A 165 -8.79 9.24 -0.13
N PHE A 166 -9.27 8.26 0.61
CA PHE A 166 -8.66 6.93 0.69
C PHE A 166 -9.44 5.96 -0.17
N ALA A 167 -8.76 5.06 -0.88
CA ALA A 167 -9.39 3.99 -1.64
C ALA A 167 -8.70 2.66 -1.39
N GLY A 168 -9.46 1.66 -0.92
CA GLY A 168 -8.97 0.29 -0.69
C GLY A 168 -7.74 0.23 0.22
N VAL A 169 -7.65 1.08 1.23
CA VAL A 169 -6.44 1.22 2.07
C VAL A 169 -6.47 0.19 3.19
N PRO A 170 -5.53 -0.78 3.25
CA PRO A 170 -5.51 -1.78 4.32
C PRO A 170 -4.92 -1.21 5.61
N PHE A 171 -5.69 -0.41 6.36
CA PHE A 171 -5.28 0.22 7.62
C PHE A 171 -4.90 -0.77 8.74
N GLN A 172 -5.22 -2.06 8.55
CA GLN A 172 -4.83 -3.15 9.46
C GLN A 172 -3.97 -4.21 8.76
N GLY A 173 -3.40 -3.90 7.59
CA GLY A 173 -2.61 -4.82 6.79
C GLY A 173 -3.43 -5.80 5.95
N THR A 174 -2.74 -6.65 5.18
CA THR A 174 -3.35 -7.65 4.30
C THR A 174 -2.53 -8.94 4.26
N SER A 175 -3.21 -10.08 4.34
CA SER A 175 -2.60 -11.41 4.18
C SER A 175 -2.10 -11.63 2.74
N GLN A 176 -2.57 -10.86 1.77
CA GLN A 176 -2.08 -10.93 0.40
C GLN A 176 -0.61 -10.47 0.29
N ALA A 177 -0.15 -9.55 1.15
CA ALA A 177 1.25 -9.14 1.18
C ALA A 177 2.19 -10.31 1.55
N MET A 178 1.76 -11.16 2.48
CA MET A 178 2.49 -12.39 2.82
C MET A 178 2.49 -13.38 1.65
N TRP A 179 1.34 -13.54 0.97
CA TRP A 179 1.26 -14.39 -0.20
C TRP A 179 2.31 -13.99 -1.24
N TYR A 180 2.43 -12.69 -1.55
CA TYR A 180 3.44 -12.20 -2.48
C TYR A 180 4.87 -12.41 -1.98
N ALA A 181 5.15 -12.18 -0.70
CA ALA A 181 6.49 -12.39 -0.14
C ALA A 181 6.97 -13.84 -0.26
N LEU A 182 6.07 -14.82 -0.12
CA LEU A 182 6.43 -16.25 -0.13
C LEU A 182 6.22 -16.96 -1.47
N GLN A 183 5.29 -16.50 -2.29
CA GLN A 183 4.95 -17.15 -3.57
C GLN A 183 5.23 -16.27 -4.79
N GLY A 184 5.71 -15.04 -4.58
CA GLY A 184 5.92 -14.07 -5.64
C GLY A 184 4.61 -13.44 -6.13
N ASP A 185 4.76 -12.53 -7.07
CA ASP A 185 3.66 -11.72 -7.62
C ASP A 185 3.79 -11.61 -9.15
N PRO A 186 3.32 -12.63 -9.89
CA PRO A 186 3.52 -12.70 -11.34
C PRO A 186 2.99 -11.47 -12.09
N VAL A 187 3.73 -11.06 -13.12
CA VAL A 187 3.37 -9.92 -13.98
C VAL A 187 3.09 -10.45 -15.38
N GLY A 188 1.81 -10.63 -15.70
CA GLY A 188 1.41 -11.35 -16.90
C GLY A 188 1.92 -12.79 -16.87
N TRP A 189 2.75 -13.16 -17.84
CA TRP A 189 3.40 -14.47 -17.91
C TRP A 189 4.79 -14.49 -17.25
N ASN A 190 5.31 -13.34 -16.84
CA ASN A 190 6.61 -13.26 -16.17
C ASN A 190 6.49 -13.61 -14.68
N ARG A 191 7.23 -14.65 -14.27
CA ARG A 191 7.34 -15.12 -12.88
C ARG A 191 8.68 -14.79 -12.23
N HIS A 192 9.59 -14.14 -12.95
CA HIS A 192 10.95 -13.81 -12.52
C HIS A 192 11.03 -12.42 -11.87
N ILE A 193 10.43 -11.41 -12.51
CA ILE A 193 10.58 -10.00 -12.09
C ILE A 193 10.13 -9.71 -10.66
N LEU A 194 9.18 -10.50 -10.15
CA LEU A 194 8.69 -10.47 -8.78
C LEU A 194 8.59 -11.90 -8.23
N ALA A 195 9.61 -12.72 -8.49
CA ALA A 195 9.73 -14.05 -7.89
C ALA A 195 9.76 -13.94 -6.35
N PRO A 196 9.47 -15.03 -5.60
CA PRO A 196 9.56 -15.02 -4.13
C PRO A 196 10.87 -14.44 -3.59
N ALA A 197 12.00 -14.86 -4.18
CA ALA A 197 13.33 -14.38 -3.80
C ALA A 197 13.44 -12.85 -3.92
N VAL A 198 12.83 -12.27 -4.94
CA VAL A 198 12.82 -10.83 -5.21
C VAL A 198 11.91 -10.11 -4.23
N VAL A 199 10.62 -10.47 -4.14
CA VAL A 199 9.65 -9.77 -3.28
C VAL A 199 10.04 -9.84 -1.81
N SER A 200 10.65 -10.95 -1.40
CA SER A 200 11.12 -11.10 -0.03
C SER A 200 12.24 -10.11 0.34
N THR A 201 12.89 -9.44 -0.62
CA THR A 201 13.86 -8.39 -0.30
C THR A 201 13.20 -7.06 0.07
N PHE A 202 11.88 -6.90 -0.14
CA PHE A 202 11.19 -5.62 0.00
C PHE A 202 10.76 -5.38 1.45
N PRO A 203 11.26 -4.33 2.13
CA PRO A 203 10.70 -3.90 3.42
C PRO A 203 9.18 -3.73 3.40
N SER A 204 8.63 -3.06 2.37
CA SER A 204 7.20 -2.74 2.28
C SER A 204 6.31 -3.98 2.32
N SER A 205 6.75 -5.12 1.76
CA SER A 205 5.97 -6.35 1.74
C SER A 205 5.67 -6.85 3.15
N TYR A 206 6.67 -6.87 4.05
CA TYR A 206 6.47 -7.28 5.45
C TYR A 206 5.73 -6.23 6.27
N GLN A 207 5.95 -4.94 5.95
CA GLN A 207 5.33 -3.84 6.69
C GLN A 207 3.81 -3.73 6.46
N MET A 208 3.28 -4.44 5.46
CA MET A 208 1.86 -4.51 5.12
C MET A 208 1.16 -5.74 5.69
N PHE A 209 1.82 -6.54 6.52
CA PHE A 209 1.23 -7.75 7.11
C PHE A 209 0.11 -7.38 8.09
N PRO A 210 -0.86 -8.29 8.32
CA PRO A 210 -1.88 -8.06 9.34
C PRO A 210 -1.29 -7.97 10.75
N SER A 211 -2.10 -7.49 11.69
CA SER A 211 -1.73 -7.38 13.11
C SER A 211 -1.03 -8.64 13.63
N LEU A 212 0.08 -8.45 14.35
CA LEU A 212 0.82 -9.54 14.98
C LEU A 212 0.15 -10.04 16.28
N GLU A 213 -0.97 -9.43 16.69
CA GLU A 213 -1.74 -9.81 17.89
C GLU A 213 -2.91 -10.75 17.57
N SER A 214 -3.17 -11.04 16.30
CA SER A 214 -4.25 -11.95 15.88
C SER A 214 -3.70 -13.01 14.93
N PRO A 215 -4.14 -14.28 15.05
CA PRO A 215 -3.63 -15.34 14.21
C PRO A 215 -4.17 -15.20 12.78
N TRP A 216 -3.27 -15.01 11.82
CA TRP A 216 -3.58 -14.99 10.38
C TRP A 216 -2.79 -16.04 9.59
N LEU A 217 -1.88 -16.77 10.23
CA LEU A 217 -1.11 -17.86 9.66
C LEU A 217 -1.24 -19.11 10.53
N PHE A 218 -1.51 -20.24 9.90
CA PHE A 218 -1.70 -21.53 10.55
C PHE A 218 -0.86 -22.61 9.88
N SER A 219 -0.37 -23.57 10.64
CA SER A 219 0.23 -24.79 10.08
C SER A 219 -0.88 -25.75 9.68
N LEU A 220 -0.79 -26.30 8.47
CA LEU A 220 -1.69 -27.36 8.01
C LEU A 220 -1.42 -28.67 8.77
N GLU A 221 -0.17 -28.96 9.07
CA GLU A 221 0.24 -30.21 9.73
C GLU A 221 -0.14 -30.25 11.21
N THR A 222 0.15 -29.19 11.97
CA THR A 222 -0.16 -29.15 13.41
C THR A 222 -1.55 -28.59 13.71
N ARG A 223 -2.19 -27.95 12.73
CA ARG A 223 -3.47 -27.22 12.85
C ARG A 223 -3.44 -26.12 13.91
N LYS A 224 -2.25 -25.61 14.25
CA LYS A 224 -2.05 -24.52 15.22
C LYS A 224 -1.67 -23.22 14.51
N PRO A 225 -1.99 -22.05 15.11
CA PRO A 225 -1.47 -20.78 14.62
C PRO A 225 0.06 -20.77 14.69
N LEU A 226 0.69 -20.19 13.68
CA LEU A 226 2.13 -19.92 13.64
C LEU A 226 2.36 -18.47 14.07
N ASN A 227 3.23 -18.24 15.05
CA ASN A 227 3.52 -16.90 15.53
C ASN A 227 4.58 -16.22 14.64
N PRO A 228 4.22 -15.19 13.85
CA PRO A 228 5.18 -14.50 12.99
C PRO A 228 6.26 -13.73 13.76
N LYS A 229 6.14 -13.57 15.09
CA LYS A 229 7.20 -13.00 15.94
C LYS A 229 8.32 -14.01 16.25
N ASP A 230 8.08 -15.30 16.04
CA ASP A 230 9.06 -16.36 16.29
C ASP A 230 9.98 -16.55 15.08
N ALA A 231 11.29 -16.44 15.31
CA ALA A 231 12.33 -16.66 14.32
C ALA A 231 12.22 -18.06 13.65
N ALA A 232 11.89 -19.09 14.42
CA ALA A 232 11.82 -20.46 13.93
C ALA A 232 10.72 -20.65 12.87
N VAL A 233 9.65 -19.85 12.95
CA VAL A 233 8.58 -19.86 11.93
C VAL A 233 9.15 -19.47 10.57
N TRP A 234 9.98 -18.44 10.50
CA TRP A 234 10.56 -17.95 9.25
C TRP A 234 11.59 -18.89 8.64
N THR A 235 12.39 -19.55 9.47
CA THR A 235 13.26 -20.65 9.04
C THR A 235 12.42 -21.79 8.45
N SER A 236 11.32 -22.17 9.11
CA SER A 236 10.42 -23.24 8.63
C SER A 236 9.71 -22.89 7.32
N LEU A 237 9.49 -21.60 7.06
CA LEU A 237 8.93 -21.07 5.81
C LEU A 237 9.95 -21.04 4.67
N GLY A 238 11.23 -21.35 4.94
CA GLY A 238 12.32 -21.31 3.96
C GLY A 238 12.79 -19.90 3.62
N MET A 239 12.36 -18.88 4.37
CA MET A 239 12.68 -17.48 4.11
C MET A 239 14.12 -17.11 4.48
N SER A 240 14.80 -17.96 5.27
CA SER A 240 16.21 -17.82 5.62
C SER A 240 17.18 -18.26 4.52
N ARG A 241 16.71 -18.93 3.46
CA ARG A 241 17.57 -19.47 2.37
C ARG A 241 18.11 -18.42 1.39
N LEU A 242 17.74 -17.16 1.59
CA LEU A 242 18.14 -16.04 0.75
C LEU A 242 19.26 -15.26 1.45
N GLY A 243 20.46 -15.81 1.42
CA GLY A 243 21.65 -15.23 2.06
C GLY A 243 21.95 -15.81 3.44
N ASN A 244 22.62 -15.01 4.29
CA ASN A 244 22.96 -15.40 5.65
C ASN A 244 21.68 -15.50 6.50
N GLU A 245 21.40 -16.70 7.02
CA GLU A 245 20.15 -16.98 7.73
C GLU A 245 19.91 -16.03 8.93
N PRO A 246 20.84 -15.87 9.88
CA PRO A 246 20.69 -14.91 10.98
C PRO A 246 20.37 -13.48 10.53
N GLU A 247 21.10 -12.94 9.54
CA GLU A 247 20.89 -11.57 9.03
C GLU A 247 19.51 -11.44 8.39
N ARG A 248 19.12 -12.46 7.64
CA ARG A 248 17.84 -12.52 6.93
C ARG A 248 16.66 -12.60 7.89
N ILE A 249 16.74 -13.43 8.93
CA ILE A 249 15.73 -13.50 9.98
C ILE A 249 15.65 -12.17 10.73
N ASN A 250 16.79 -11.59 11.09
CA ASN A 250 16.83 -10.29 11.75
C ASN A 250 16.20 -9.18 10.89
N PHE A 251 16.44 -9.19 9.57
CA PHE A 251 15.76 -8.30 8.64
C PHE A 251 14.24 -8.48 8.71
N ILE A 252 13.74 -9.71 8.55
CA ILE A 252 12.30 -9.99 8.57
C ILE A 252 11.65 -9.51 9.87
N LEU A 253 12.21 -9.89 11.02
CA LEU A 253 11.68 -9.50 12.33
C LEU A 253 11.68 -7.98 12.54
N ARG A 254 12.71 -7.27 12.07
CA ARG A 254 12.73 -5.80 12.07
C ARG A 254 11.60 -5.23 11.20
N GLN A 255 11.38 -5.74 9.99
CA GLN A 255 10.34 -5.20 9.11
C GLN A 255 8.92 -5.50 9.62
N LEU A 256 8.69 -6.65 10.25
CA LEU A 256 7.42 -6.95 10.92
C LEU A 256 7.16 -6.00 12.08
N LYS A 257 8.18 -5.73 12.90
CA LYS A 257 8.08 -4.74 13.98
C LYS A 257 7.77 -3.35 13.43
N THR A 258 8.43 -2.92 12.36
CA THR A 258 8.14 -1.65 11.69
C THR A 258 6.70 -1.60 11.18
N GLY A 259 6.22 -2.65 10.50
CA GLY A 259 4.83 -2.74 10.03
C GLY A 259 3.82 -2.66 11.16
N ALA A 260 4.01 -3.45 12.21
CA ALA A 260 3.16 -3.43 13.41
C ALA A 260 3.12 -2.03 14.04
N ASN A 261 4.27 -1.33 14.13
CA ASN A 261 4.34 0.03 14.63
C ASN A 261 3.60 1.04 13.72
N ILE A 262 3.65 0.88 12.39
CA ILE A 262 2.89 1.72 11.45
C ILE A 262 1.39 1.54 11.68
N MET A 263 0.91 0.29 11.74
CA MET A 263 -0.51 0.00 11.96
C MET A 263 -0.96 0.50 13.33
N MET A 264 -0.16 0.27 14.37
CA MET A 264 -0.41 0.82 15.70
C MET A 264 -0.48 2.34 15.68
N ALA A 265 0.44 3.01 15.00
CA ALA A 265 0.46 4.47 14.88
C ALA A 265 -0.79 5.02 14.20
N ILE A 266 -1.27 4.37 13.12
CA ILE A 266 -2.51 4.72 12.41
C ILE A 266 -3.72 4.56 13.35
N GLN A 267 -3.80 3.43 14.05
CA GLN A 267 -4.91 3.11 14.95
C GLN A 267 -4.88 3.91 16.27
N HIS A 268 -3.72 4.45 16.66
CA HIS A 268 -3.53 5.10 17.96
C HIS A 268 -4.56 6.22 18.20
N PRO A 269 -5.22 6.29 19.37
CA PRO A 269 -6.20 7.33 19.63
C PRO A 269 -5.62 8.73 19.46
N ALA A 270 -6.46 9.65 18.99
CA ALA A 270 -6.13 11.06 18.84
C ALA A 270 -7.17 11.91 19.56
N PRO A 271 -6.78 13.00 20.24
CA PRO A 271 -7.73 13.94 20.78
C PRO A 271 -8.53 14.53 19.62
N VAL A 272 -9.84 14.52 19.79
CA VAL A 272 -10.79 15.10 18.85
C VAL A 272 -11.16 16.46 19.40
N SER A 273 -10.83 17.54 18.69
CA SER A 273 -11.54 18.80 18.89
C SER A 273 -13.02 18.56 18.55
N ASP A 274 -13.93 18.92 19.46
CA ASP A 274 -15.39 18.81 19.35
C ASP A 274 -15.91 18.39 17.95
N ARG A 275 -16.44 17.16 17.83
CA ARG A 275 -16.93 16.58 16.57
C ARG A 275 -17.99 17.46 15.90
N ASN A 276 -18.73 18.26 16.67
CA ASN A 276 -19.74 19.16 16.13
C ASN A 276 -19.15 20.41 15.45
N LYS A 277 -17.83 20.64 15.56
CA LYS A 277 -17.12 21.81 15.00
C LYS A 277 -16.02 21.48 14.01
N THR A 278 -15.69 20.20 13.81
CA THR A 278 -14.59 19.79 12.93
C THR A 278 -15.11 19.48 11.53
N PRO A 279 -14.65 20.18 10.47
CA PRO A 279 -15.13 19.95 9.11
C PRO A 279 -14.75 18.55 8.61
N GLU A 280 -15.61 17.96 7.78
CA GLU A 280 -15.34 16.68 7.11
C GLU A 280 -14.19 16.87 6.09
N LYS A 281 -13.02 16.28 6.38
CA LYS A 281 -11.80 16.33 5.56
C LYS A 281 -11.43 15.00 4.92
N ILE A 282 -12.03 13.87 5.33
CA ILE A 282 -11.65 12.54 4.84
C ILE A 282 -12.86 11.78 4.28
N LEU A 283 -12.74 11.28 3.05
CA LEU A 283 -13.62 10.27 2.48
C LEU A 283 -12.86 8.97 2.32
N ASN A 284 -13.31 7.89 2.95
CA ASN A 284 -12.74 6.57 2.75
C ASN A 284 -13.65 5.70 1.89
N LEU A 285 -13.08 5.11 0.83
CA LEU A 285 -13.76 4.22 -0.08
C LEU A 285 -13.35 2.77 0.23
N THR A 286 -14.27 2.03 0.85
CA THR A 286 -14.06 0.64 1.28
C THR A 286 -14.61 -0.31 0.24
N GLY A 287 -13.75 -1.15 -0.32
CA GLY A 287 -14.13 -2.16 -1.31
C GLY A 287 -14.80 -3.37 -0.66
N ARG A 288 -15.90 -3.83 -1.24
CA ARG A 288 -16.73 -4.95 -0.74
C ARG A 288 -17.21 -5.84 -1.88
N GLY A 289 -17.86 -6.96 -1.52
CA GLY A 289 -18.48 -7.89 -2.47
C GLY A 289 -17.55 -8.94 -3.07
N TYR A 290 -16.27 -9.02 -2.65
CA TYR A 290 -15.33 -10.03 -3.12
C TYR A 290 -14.73 -10.85 -1.98
N ALA A 291 -14.62 -12.16 -2.20
CA ALA A 291 -13.88 -13.04 -1.31
C ALA A 291 -12.39 -12.63 -1.28
N THR A 292 -11.90 -12.32 -0.09
CA THR A 292 -10.56 -11.74 0.12
C THR A 292 -9.79 -12.58 1.11
N LYS A 293 -8.54 -12.91 0.79
CA LYS A 293 -7.70 -13.75 1.67
C LYS A 293 -7.58 -13.09 3.04
N HIS A 294 -8.03 -13.81 4.07
CA HIS A 294 -8.02 -13.35 5.45
C HIS A 294 -7.00 -14.14 6.28
N GLN A 295 -7.08 -15.47 6.26
CA GLN A 295 -6.12 -16.34 6.95
C GLN A 295 -5.47 -17.32 5.97
N LEU A 296 -4.22 -17.67 6.25
CA LEU A 296 -3.40 -18.52 5.40
C LEU A 296 -2.96 -19.80 6.11
N LEU A 297 -2.84 -20.87 5.33
CA LEU A 297 -2.28 -22.13 5.75
C LEU A 297 -0.87 -22.28 5.17
N TRP A 298 0.09 -22.65 5.99
CA TRP A 298 1.39 -23.13 5.57
C TRP A 298 1.40 -24.65 5.62
N SER A 299 1.76 -25.30 4.50
CA SER A 299 2.12 -26.70 4.51
C SER A 299 3.63 -26.85 4.53
N GLN A 300 4.18 -27.36 5.64
CA GLN A 300 5.60 -27.68 5.74
C GLN A 300 6.00 -28.76 4.73
N ASN A 301 5.14 -29.76 4.51
CA ASN A 301 5.42 -30.87 3.60
C ASN A 301 5.49 -30.40 2.14
N GLN A 302 4.59 -29.49 1.73
CA GLN A 302 4.56 -28.97 0.36
C GLN A 302 5.37 -27.68 0.19
N ARG A 303 5.92 -27.14 1.28
CA ARG A 303 6.67 -25.88 1.33
C ARG A 303 5.97 -24.74 0.59
N ARG A 304 4.67 -24.59 0.79
CA ARG A 304 3.87 -23.53 0.16
C ARG A 304 2.74 -23.03 1.05
N LEU A 305 2.35 -21.79 0.79
CA LEU A 305 1.13 -21.22 1.33
C LEU A 305 -0.09 -21.71 0.56
N MET A 306 -1.20 -21.81 1.28
CA MET A 306 -2.50 -22.24 0.78
C MET A 306 -3.59 -21.36 1.39
N SER A 307 -4.65 -21.12 0.63
CA SER A 307 -5.86 -20.47 1.15
C SER A 307 -6.94 -21.48 1.52
N VAL A 308 -6.85 -22.73 1.07
CA VAL A 308 -7.81 -23.80 1.39
C VAL A 308 -7.01 -25.09 1.55
N PRO A 309 -7.33 -25.96 2.53
CA PRO A 309 -6.63 -27.23 2.67
C PRO A 309 -6.82 -28.12 1.42
N PRO A 310 -5.86 -29.02 1.10
CA PRO A 310 -6.04 -30.04 0.08
C PRO A 310 -7.27 -30.91 0.37
N ARG A 311 -7.85 -31.50 -0.69
CA ARG A 311 -8.96 -32.46 -0.56
C ARG A 311 -8.58 -33.58 0.42
N GLY A 312 -9.48 -33.86 1.36
CA GLY A 312 -9.27 -34.90 2.39
C GLY A 312 -8.44 -34.46 3.60
N LYS A 313 -7.97 -33.20 3.67
CA LYS A 313 -7.36 -32.63 4.87
C LYS A 313 -8.29 -31.63 5.55
N SER A 314 -8.34 -31.66 6.87
CA SER A 314 -9.07 -30.69 7.68
C SER A 314 -8.24 -29.44 7.94
N SER A 315 -8.91 -28.29 8.02
CA SER A 315 -8.33 -27.05 8.53
C SER A 315 -8.38 -27.01 10.07
N PRO A 316 -7.66 -26.07 10.72
CA PRO A 316 -7.96 -25.70 12.11
C PRO A 316 -9.43 -25.31 12.27
N GLU A 317 -10.01 -25.56 13.44
CA GLU A 317 -11.45 -25.29 13.71
C GLU A 317 -11.80 -23.79 13.61
N THR A 318 -10.88 -22.91 13.98
CA THR A 318 -11.06 -21.45 13.95
C THR A 318 -10.56 -20.80 12.65
N TYR A 319 -10.25 -21.61 11.62
CA TYR A 319 -9.67 -21.13 10.38
C TYR A 319 -10.73 -20.61 9.40
N THR A 320 -10.63 -19.33 9.07
CA THR A 320 -11.49 -18.62 8.12
C THR A 320 -10.65 -18.09 6.97
N PRO A 321 -10.56 -18.81 5.83
CA PRO A 321 -9.62 -18.50 4.76
C PRO A 321 -9.91 -17.17 4.06
N TYR A 322 -11.19 -16.83 3.94
CA TYR A 322 -11.65 -15.66 3.24
C TYR A 322 -12.59 -14.84 4.11
N ALA A 323 -12.51 -13.53 3.97
CA ALA A 323 -13.50 -12.58 4.46
C ALA A 323 -13.98 -11.72 3.29
N GLU A 324 -15.05 -10.95 3.50
CA GLU A 324 -15.47 -9.96 2.53
C GLU A 324 -14.41 -8.84 2.38
N GLY A 325 -14.22 -8.36 1.16
CA GLY A 325 -13.35 -7.24 0.83
C GLY A 325 -13.33 -6.95 -0.67
N ASP A 326 -12.17 -6.53 -1.17
CA ASP A 326 -11.94 -6.15 -2.57
C ASP A 326 -11.06 -7.16 -3.36
N GLY A 327 -10.80 -8.32 -2.76
CA GLY A 327 -9.92 -9.36 -3.30
C GLY A 327 -8.46 -9.25 -2.84
N ILE A 328 -8.04 -8.11 -2.27
CA ILE A 328 -6.69 -7.88 -1.73
C ILE A 328 -6.76 -7.50 -0.24
N ALA A 329 -7.55 -6.50 0.12
CA ALA A 329 -7.75 -6.03 1.48
C ALA A 329 -9.17 -6.40 1.95
N THR A 330 -9.28 -6.96 3.15
CA THR A 330 -10.59 -7.24 3.73
C THR A 330 -11.31 -5.91 4.00
N ALA A 331 -12.64 -5.92 3.94
CA ALA A 331 -13.45 -4.75 4.25
C ALA A 331 -13.14 -4.24 5.67
N ALA A 332 -12.96 -5.16 6.64
CA ALA A 332 -12.57 -4.84 8.01
C ALA A 332 -11.21 -4.12 8.10
N SER A 333 -10.21 -4.55 7.33
CA SER A 333 -8.91 -3.88 7.27
C SER A 333 -9.00 -2.51 6.59
N SER A 334 -9.96 -2.35 5.68
CA SER A 334 -10.13 -1.13 4.88
C SER A 334 -11.08 -0.09 5.46
N THR A 335 -11.84 -0.44 6.51
CA THR A 335 -12.67 0.51 7.26
C THR A 335 -11.81 1.62 7.84
N LEU A 336 -12.29 2.87 7.76
CA LEU A 336 -11.55 4.02 8.29
C LEU A 336 -11.34 3.82 9.80
N PRO A 337 -10.10 3.96 10.31
CA PRO A 337 -9.85 3.76 11.73
C PRO A 337 -10.64 4.75 12.58
N VAL A 338 -11.13 4.30 13.74
CA VAL A 338 -11.94 5.12 14.67
C VAL A 338 -11.24 6.44 15.02
N ALA A 339 -9.90 6.43 15.10
CA ALA A 339 -9.09 7.61 15.35
C ALA A 339 -9.29 8.74 14.30
N TYR A 340 -9.65 8.42 13.05
CA TYR A 340 -9.90 9.39 11.98
C TYR A 340 -11.39 9.75 11.86
N GLY A 341 -12.29 9.07 12.56
CA GLY A 341 -13.74 9.21 12.40
C GLY A 341 -14.28 10.59 12.74
N ALA A 342 -13.51 11.42 13.45
CA ALA A 342 -13.86 12.84 13.67
C ALA A 342 -13.73 13.71 12.41
N PHE A 343 -12.95 13.27 11.42
CA PHE A 343 -12.65 14.02 10.21
C PHE A 343 -13.29 13.41 8.97
N GLY A 344 -13.87 12.22 9.05
CA GLY A 344 -14.27 11.52 7.84
C GLY A 344 -15.32 10.45 8.01
N LYS A 345 -15.78 10.00 6.85
CA LYS A 345 -16.77 8.94 6.71
C LYS A 345 -16.31 7.85 5.78
N ASP A 346 -16.87 6.67 6.00
CA ASP A 346 -16.75 5.52 5.11
C ASP A 346 -17.85 5.53 4.06
N ALA A 347 -17.50 5.15 2.83
CA ALA A 347 -18.41 4.80 1.76
C ALA A 347 -18.03 3.42 1.22
N ALA A 348 -18.96 2.46 1.32
CA ALA A 348 -18.77 1.14 0.76
C ALA A 348 -18.99 1.15 -0.77
N ILE A 349 -18.14 0.45 -1.50
CA ILE A 349 -18.23 0.31 -2.96
C ILE A 349 -18.00 -1.15 -3.32
N THR A 350 -18.88 -1.73 -4.13
CA THR A 350 -18.63 -3.03 -4.76
C THR A 350 -17.57 -2.87 -5.84
N SER A 351 -16.32 -3.22 -5.53
CA SER A 351 -15.18 -3.06 -6.44
C SER A 351 -14.07 -4.04 -6.11
N ARG A 352 -13.38 -4.54 -7.14
CA ARG A 352 -12.07 -5.18 -6.95
C ARG A 352 -11.01 -4.13 -6.67
N HIS A 353 -9.96 -4.50 -5.96
CA HIS A 353 -8.89 -3.60 -5.54
C HIS A 353 -8.27 -2.80 -6.71
N GLU A 354 -8.06 -3.43 -7.86
CA GLU A 354 -7.50 -2.78 -9.04
C GLU A 354 -8.50 -1.95 -9.86
N GLN A 355 -9.78 -1.97 -9.50
CA GLN A 355 -10.86 -1.40 -10.32
C GLN A 355 -11.43 -0.09 -9.76
N PHE A 356 -11.09 0.34 -8.54
CA PHE A 356 -11.64 1.56 -7.93
C PHE A 356 -11.68 2.73 -8.92
N PHE A 357 -10.55 3.02 -9.56
CA PHE A 357 -10.39 4.16 -10.47
C PHE A 357 -10.94 3.94 -11.89
N HIS A 358 -11.56 2.80 -12.15
CA HIS A 358 -12.27 2.54 -13.40
C HIS A 358 -13.80 2.70 -13.26
N LEU A 359 -14.31 2.90 -12.03
CA LEU A 359 -15.73 3.00 -11.75
C LEU A 359 -16.22 4.44 -11.76
N SER A 360 -17.26 4.73 -12.54
CA SER A 360 -17.91 6.06 -12.55
C SER A 360 -18.53 6.43 -11.19
N ALA A 361 -18.90 5.44 -10.36
CA ALA A 361 -19.38 5.66 -9.01
C ALA A 361 -18.31 6.28 -8.10
N VAL A 362 -17.05 5.85 -8.25
CA VAL A 362 -15.90 6.42 -7.53
C VAL A 362 -15.69 7.87 -7.97
N ASP A 363 -15.69 8.14 -9.28
CA ASP A 363 -15.57 9.51 -9.81
C ASP A 363 -16.63 10.45 -9.20
N ARG A 364 -17.91 10.01 -9.16
CA ARG A 364 -19.01 10.81 -8.60
C ARG A 364 -18.81 11.11 -7.12
N LEU A 365 -18.42 10.12 -6.33
CA LEU A 365 -18.18 10.29 -4.89
C LEU A 365 -17.01 11.23 -4.61
N VAL A 366 -15.90 11.05 -5.34
CA VAL A 366 -14.71 11.89 -5.24
C VAL A 366 -15.03 13.35 -5.60
N LEU A 367 -15.70 13.58 -6.74
CA LEU A 367 -16.05 14.92 -7.19
C LEU A 367 -17.03 15.61 -6.25
N LYS A 368 -18.09 14.91 -5.80
CA LYS A 368 -19.03 15.44 -4.81
C LYS A 368 -18.32 15.80 -3.50
N PHE A 369 -17.37 14.98 -3.08
CA PHE A 369 -16.61 15.23 -1.88
C PHE A 369 -15.73 16.48 -2.01
N PHE A 370 -15.04 16.68 -3.13
CA PHE A 370 -14.25 17.89 -3.35
C PHE A 370 -15.13 19.13 -3.54
N SER A 371 -16.25 19.05 -4.27
CA SER A 371 -17.14 20.19 -4.54
C SER A 371 -17.83 20.74 -3.29
N ASN A 372 -18.06 19.90 -2.26
CA ASN A 372 -18.61 20.35 -0.97
C ASN A 372 -17.60 21.17 -0.14
N SER A 373 -16.46 21.57 -0.73
CA SER A 373 -15.54 22.50 -0.08
C SER A 373 -16.14 23.88 -0.25
N LYS A 374 -16.59 24.51 0.82
CA LYS A 374 -16.93 25.94 0.78
C LYS A 374 -15.65 26.70 0.48
N SER A 375 -15.37 26.90 -0.79
CA SER A 375 -14.41 27.85 -1.31
C SER A 375 -15.03 28.43 -2.58
N ASN A 376 -15.64 29.60 -2.39
CA ASN A 376 -15.98 30.62 -3.37
C ASN A 376 -15.57 30.26 -4.82
N LEU A 377 -16.56 29.83 -5.61
CA LEU A 377 -16.52 30.04 -7.06
C LEU A 377 -16.54 31.54 -7.35
#